data_AF-A0A0D8L753-F1
#
_entry.id   AF-A0A0D8L753-F1
#
_cell.length_a   1.000
_cell.length_b   1.000
_cell.length_c   1.000
_cell.angle_alpha   90.00
_cell.angle_beta   90.00
_cell.angle_gamma   90.00
#
_symmetry.space_group_name_H-M   'P 1'
#
loop_
_entity.id
_entity.type
_entity.pdbx_description
1 polymer ?
#
loop_
_entity_poly.entity_id
_entity_poly.type
_entity_poly.pdbx_seq_one_letter_code
_entity_poly.pdbx_strand_id
1 'polypeptide(L)'
;MLYYYELAGKNGFARAYNVLGNLYRKPNERGIPEDGKKALAYFDAGARLGDSNTAHLAGDMLYFGQSGLEKDYPQAARYYEMTSLEQGNHHEMAKLKVAWMYYHKLVGTGSDDDLRKARDNLILSAKYGNKEAAKALKEWDFHVSAIKINKPFIIRLSRNVICSGRVITTHLSLTPRIST
;
A
#
# COMPACT_ATOMS: atom_id res chain seq x y z
N MET A 1 35.78 -3.34 7.85
CA MET A 1 34.46 -3.94 7.51
C MET A 1 33.50 -2.93 6.92
N LEU A 2 33.18 -1.84 7.63
CA LEU A 2 32.28 -0.78 7.13
C LEU A 2 32.70 -0.23 5.76
N TYR A 3 34.00 0.05 5.60
CA TYR A 3 34.58 0.51 4.33
C TYR A 3 34.24 -0.38 3.12
N TYR A 4 34.30 -1.71 3.28
CA TYR A 4 34.01 -2.64 2.18
C TYR A 4 32.52 -2.64 1.79
N TYR A 5 31.63 -2.53 2.78
CA TYR A 5 30.19 -2.41 2.50
C TYR A 5 29.85 -1.06 1.87
N GLU A 6 30.49 0.02 2.29
CA GLU A 6 30.27 1.34 1.67
C GLU A 6 30.76 1.34 0.23
N LEU A 7 31.93 0.74 -0.03
CA LEU A 7 32.46 0.58 -1.38
C LEU A 7 31.53 -0.30 -2.23
N ALA A 8 31.03 -1.41 -1.69
CA ALA A 8 30.05 -2.24 -2.38
C ALA A 8 28.76 -1.47 -2.71
N GLY A 9 28.24 -0.69 -1.76
CA GLY A 9 27.07 0.17 -1.98
C GLY A 9 27.30 1.19 -3.08
N LYS A 10 28.46 1.87 -3.09
CA LYS A 10 28.87 2.81 -4.14
C LYS A 10 29.00 2.16 -5.52
N ASN A 11 29.36 0.89 -5.57
CA ASN A 11 29.40 0.09 -6.81
C ASN A 11 28.03 -0.47 -7.22
N GLY A 12 26.94 -0.02 -6.59
CA GLY A 12 25.56 -0.40 -6.95
C GLY A 12 25.00 -1.61 -6.20
N PHE A 13 25.74 -2.20 -5.26
CA PHE A 13 25.23 -3.31 -4.46
C PHE A 13 24.34 -2.82 -3.32
N ALA A 14 23.05 -2.60 -3.60
CA ALA A 14 22.08 -2.09 -2.65
C ALA A 14 21.95 -2.94 -1.36
N ARG A 15 22.17 -4.26 -1.45
CA ARG A 15 22.20 -5.15 -0.26
C ARG A 15 23.28 -4.77 0.75
N ALA A 16 24.39 -4.15 0.33
CA ALA A 16 25.42 -3.69 1.25
C ALA A 16 24.89 -2.57 2.18
N TYR A 17 24.01 -1.71 1.66
CA TYR A 17 23.35 -0.69 2.46
C TYR A 17 22.35 -1.26 3.46
N ASN A 18 21.73 -2.40 3.17
CA ASN A 18 20.89 -3.11 4.14
C ASN A 18 21.71 -3.55 5.37
N VAL A 19 22.92 -4.08 5.14
CA VAL A 19 23.83 -4.47 6.24
C VAL A 19 24.29 -3.24 7.01
N LEU A 20 24.73 -2.18 6.32
CA LEU A 20 25.16 -0.93 6.97
C LEU A 20 24.05 -0.30 7.80
N GLY A 21 22.84 -0.17 7.25
CA GLY A 21 21.70 0.39 7.98
C GLY A 21 21.37 -0.44 9.23
N ASN A 22 21.40 -1.77 9.15
CA ASN A 22 21.19 -2.62 10.32
C ASN A 22 22.29 -2.53 11.38
N LEU A 23 23.53 -2.22 10.98
CA LEU A 23 24.62 -1.98 11.94
C LEU A 23 24.38 -0.72 12.78
N TYR A 24 23.78 0.32 12.21
CA TYR A 24 23.45 1.55 12.95
C TYR A 24 22.07 1.53 13.61
N ARG A 25 21.16 0.65 13.17
CA ARG A 25 19.79 0.53 13.72
C ARG A 25 19.73 -0.20 15.05
N LYS A 26 20.69 -1.08 15.35
CA LYS A 26 20.68 -1.85 16.60
C LYS A 26 22.08 -1.94 17.19
N PRO A 27 22.21 -1.94 18.52
CA PRO A 27 23.49 -2.22 19.16
C PRO A 27 23.99 -3.58 18.69
N ASN A 28 25.28 -3.65 18.41
CA ASN A 28 25.94 -4.84 17.91
C ASN A 28 27.19 -5.13 18.72
N GLU A 29 27.67 -6.38 18.64
CA GLU A 29 28.87 -6.87 19.33
C GLU A 29 30.16 -6.13 18.92
N ARG A 30 30.10 -5.29 17.88
CA ARG A 30 31.23 -4.51 17.38
C ARG A 30 31.36 -3.14 18.03
N GLY A 31 30.48 -2.81 18.97
CA GLY A 31 30.53 -1.54 19.71
C GLY A 31 30.17 -0.31 18.89
N ILE A 32 29.48 -0.49 17.75
CA ILE A 32 28.99 0.65 16.96
C ILE A 32 27.76 1.22 17.67
N PRO A 33 27.75 2.51 18.04
CA PRO A 33 26.61 3.12 18.69
C PRO A 33 25.42 3.18 17.75
N GLU A 34 24.23 2.99 18.31
CA GLU A 34 22.97 3.13 17.60
C GLU A 34 22.80 4.59 17.13
N ASP A 35 22.49 4.75 15.85
CA ASP A 35 22.26 6.05 15.23
C ASP A 35 21.19 5.88 14.14
N GLY A 36 19.93 6.17 14.51
CA GLY A 36 18.81 6.04 13.60
C GLY A 36 18.93 6.93 12.37
N LYS A 37 19.55 8.11 12.47
CA LYS A 37 19.73 9.02 11.32
C LYS A 37 20.70 8.43 10.31
N LYS A 38 21.82 7.86 10.76
CA LYS A 38 22.74 7.15 9.87
C LYS A 38 22.10 5.89 9.28
N ALA A 39 21.39 5.12 10.08
CA ALA A 39 20.69 3.93 9.60
C ALA A 39 19.71 4.29 8.47
N LEU A 40 18.89 5.33 8.67
CA LEU A 40 17.95 5.82 7.66
C LEU A 40 18.66 6.31 6.40
N ALA A 41 19.79 7.01 6.53
CA ALA A 41 20.57 7.48 5.38
C ALA A 41 21.11 6.31 4.52
N TYR A 42 21.59 5.23 5.14
CA TYR A 42 22.01 4.05 4.40
C TYR A 42 20.82 3.34 3.75
N PHE A 43 19.71 3.17 4.46
CA PHE A 43 18.52 2.57 3.87
C PHE A 43 17.95 3.40 2.70
N ASP A 44 17.97 4.73 2.82
CA ASP A 44 17.59 5.63 1.73
C ASP A 44 18.49 5.49 0.50
N ALA A 45 19.81 5.32 0.70
CA ALA A 45 20.73 5.05 -0.40
C ALA A 45 20.43 3.72 -1.10
N GLY A 46 20.11 2.66 -0.34
CA GLY A 46 19.66 1.38 -0.90
C GLY A 46 18.33 1.49 -1.64
N ALA A 47 17.38 2.24 -1.09
CA ALA A 47 16.06 2.44 -1.70
C ALA A 47 16.16 3.20 -3.02
N ARG A 48 17.06 4.18 -3.11
CA ARG A 48 17.37 4.91 -4.36
C ARG A 48 18.01 4.03 -5.43
N LEU A 49 18.69 2.95 -5.04
CA LEU A 49 19.18 1.92 -5.96
C LEU A 49 18.09 0.89 -6.35
N GLY A 50 16.87 1.06 -5.87
CA GLY A 50 15.73 0.18 -6.20
C GLY A 50 15.65 -1.10 -5.37
N ASP A 51 16.38 -1.21 -4.26
CA ASP A 51 16.23 -2.35 -3.36
C ASP A 51 15.02 -2.19 -2.45
N SER A 52 14.02 -3.01 -2.69
CA SER A 52 12.77 -2.99 -1.95
C SER A 52 12.93 -3.30 -0.45
N ASN A 53 13.94 -4.09 -0.06
CA ASN A 53 14.16 -4.40 1.36
C ASN A 53 14.62 -3.16 2.13
N THR A 54 15.58 -2.40 1.60
CA THR A 54 16.03 -1.14 2.23
C THR A 54 14.92 -0.10 2.28
N ALA A 55 14.08 0.01 1.23
CA ALA A 55 12.88 0.85 1.26
C ALA A 55 11.90 0.42 2.37
N HIS A 56 11.63 -0.87 2.49
CA HIS A 56 10.78 -1.40 3.56
C HIS A 56 11.35 -1.10 4.97
N LEU A 57 12.66 -1.28 5.16
CA LEU A 57 13.33 -1.01 6.44
C LEU A 57 13.33 0.48 6.79
N ALA A 58 13.54 1.37 5.81
CA ALA A 58 13.42 2.82 6.02
C ALA A 58 11.99 3.19 6.46
N GLY A 59 10.98 2.62 5.81
CA GLY A 59 9.58 2.77 6.19
C GLY A 59 9.33 2.30 7.63
N ASP A 60 9.85 1.12 8.01
CA ASP A 60 9.69 0.57 9.36
C ASP A 60 10.33 1.43 10.44
N MET A 61 11.51 2.00 10.18
CA MET A 61 12.17 2.89 11.13
C MET A 61 11.32 4.12 11.44
N LEU A 62 10.72 4.73 10.41
CA LEU A 62 9.88 5.92 10.54
C LEU A 62 8.47 5.59 11.05
N TYR A 63 7.92 4.43 10.73
CA TYR A 63 6.62 4.00 11.20
C TYR A 63 6.62 3.70 12.71
N PHE A 64 7.67 3.02 13.19
CA PHE A 64 7.78 2.66 14.61
C PHE A 64 8.52 3.68 15.46
N GLY A 65 9.29 4.60 14.85
CA GLY A 65 10.17 5.53 15.58
C GLY A 65 11.35 4.80 16.22
N GLN A 66 12.11 4.04 15.42
CA GLN A 66 13.24 3.24 15.91
C GLN A 66 14.51 4.09 16.06
N SER A 67 15.40 3.68 16.97
CA SER A 67 16.77 4.22 17.05
C SER A 67 16.85 5.73 17.28
N GLY A 68 15.92 6.25 18.08
CA GLY A 68 15.83 7.67 18.42
C GLY A 68 15.24 8.54 17.30
N LEU A 69 14.67 7.93 16.24
CA LEU A 69 13.87 8.65 15.26
C LEU A 69 12.45 8.89 15.77
N GLU A 70 11.91 10.06 15.47
CA GLU A 70 10.49 10.33 15.65
C GLU A 70 9.67 9.61 14.58
N LYS A 71 8.40 9.37 14.89
CA LYS A 71 7.49 8.73 13.95
C LYS A 71 7.09 9.70 12.86
N ASP A 72 7.30 9.31 11.60
CA ASP A 72 6.90 10.08 10.42
C ASP A 72 6.14 9.17 9.46
N TYR A 73 4.81 9.18 9.57
CA TYR A 73 3.94 8.37 8.73
C TYR A 73 3.93 8.79 7.25
N PRO A 74 3.88 10.09 6.90
CA PRO A 74 4.00 10.53 5.50
C PRO A 74 5.28 10.05 4.82
N GLN A 75 6.43 10.16 5.50
CA GLN A 75 7.69 9.71 4.94
C GLN A 75 7.77 8.17 4.92
N ALA A 76 7.26 7.48 5.94
CA ALA A 76 7.16 6.01 5.94
C ALA A 76 6.33 5.50 4.76
N ALA A 77 5.20 6.14 4.45
CA ALA A 77 4.35 5.78 3.32
C ALA A 77 5.08 5.89 1.99
N ARG A 78 5.87 6.95 1.78
CA ARG A 78 6.71 7.10 0.57
C ARG A 78 7.68 5.94 0.41
N TYR A 79 8.37 5.53 1.47
CA TYR A 79 9.31 4.42 1.41
C TYR A 79 8.61 3.06 1.16
N TYR A 80 7.45 2.82 1.78
CA TYR A 80 6.66 1.61 1.49
C TYR A 80 6.05 1.62 0.09
N GLU A 81 5.74 2.79 -0.48
CA GLU A 81 5.32 2.91 -1.86
C GLU A 81 6.43 2.49 -2.84
N MET A 82 7.70 2.81 -2.53
CA MET A 82 8.88 2.37 -3.29
C MET A 82 9.17 0.86 -3.20
N THR A 83 8.55 0.15 -2.25
CA THR A 83 8.74 -1.30 -2.09
C THR A 83 8.00 -2.06 -3.20
N SER A 84 8.75 -2.85 -3.99
CA SER A 84 8.20 -3.75 -5.02
C SER A 84 7.75 -5.08 -4.42
N LEU A 85 6.51 -5.45 -4.68
CA LEU A 85 5.90 -6.70 -4.21
C LEU A 85 6.51 -7.96 -4.83
N GLU A 86 7.17 -7.83 -5.98
CA GLU A 86 7.75 -8.96 -6.71
C GLU A 86 9.15 -9.35 -6.20
N GLN A 87 9.82 -8.42 -5.51
CA GLN A 87 11.23 -8.59 -5.11
C GLN A 87 11.43 -9.22 -3.73
N GLY A 88 10.37 -9.47 -2.95
CA GLY A 88 10.53 -10.00 -1.61
C GLY A 88 9.26 -10.61 -1.03
N ASN A 89 9.45 -11.68 -0.25
CA ASN A 89 8.41 -12.53 0.31
C ASN A 89 7.59 -11.89 1.45
N HIS A 90 7.88 -10.63 1.79
CA HIS A 90 7.30 -9.89 2.92
C HIS A 90 6.92 -8.45 2.57
N HIS A 91 7.05 -8.08 1.29
CA HIS A 91 6.78 -6.72 0.83
C HIS A 91 5.28 -6.41 0.77
N GLU A 92 4.43 -7.44 0.75
CA GLU A 92 2.99 -7.31 0.88
C GLU A 92 2.60 -6.66 2.23
N MET A 93 3.42 -6.81 3.28
CA MET A 93 3.24 -6.08 4.54
C MET A 93 3.45 -4.57 4.39
N ALA A 94 4.32 -4.13 3.47
CA ALA A 94 4.51 -2.69 3.22
C ALA A 94 3.19 -2.05 2.75
N LYS A 95 2.46 -2.72 1.85
CA LYS A 95 1.16 -2.22 1.36
C LYS A 95 0.07 -2.28 2.42
N LEU A 96 0.08 -3.29 3.30
CA LEU A 96 -0.80 -3.33 4.46
C LEU A 96 -0.56 -2.12 5.39
N LYS A 97 0.69 -1.77 5.66
CA LYS A 97 1.04 -0.60 6.48
C LYS A 97 0.64 0.70 5.81
N VAL A 98 0.84 0.83 4.51
CA VAL A 98 0.36 1.99 3.73
C VAL A 98 -1.16 2.13 3.86
N ALA A 99 -1.90 1.04 3.71
CA ALA A 99 -3.34 1.06 3.88
C ALA A 99 -3.76 1.47 5.29
N TRP A 100 -3.08 0.95 6.32
CA TRP A 100 -3.33 1.32 7.70
C TRP A 100 -3.13 2.83 7.93
N MET A 101 -2.06 3.40 7.36
CA MET A 101 -1.78 4.83 7.48
C MET A 101 -2.83 5.72 6.82
N TYR A 102 -3.29 5.35 5.61
CA TYR A 102 -4.37 6.07 4.94
C TYR A 102 -5.72 5.91 5.67
N TYR A 103 -6.01 4.72 6.19
CA TYR A 103 -7.25 4.44 6.95
C TYR A 103 -7.34 5.25 8.24
N HIS A 104 -6.24 5.34 8.99
CA HIS A 104 -6.16 6.12 10.24
C HIS A 104 -5.94 7.62 10.02
N LYS A 105 -5.97 8.11 8.77
CA LYS A 105 -5.76 9.53 8.42
C LYS A 105 -4.40 10.07 8.87
N LEU A 106 -3.39 9.19 8.96
CA LEU A 106 -2.02 9.56 9.30
C LEU A 106 -1.27 10.11 8.09
N VAL A 107 -1.80 9.86 6.89
CA VAL A 107 -1.29 10.34 5.60
C VAL A 107 -2.46 10.90 4.80
N GLY A 108 -2.28 12.08 4.21
CA GLY A 108 -3.32 12.76 3.43
C GLY A 108 -4.32 13.52 4.30
N THR A 109 -5.49 13.81 3.73
CA THR A 109 -6.56 14.58 4.40
C THR A 109 -7.63 13.68 5.01
N GLY A 110 -7.51 12.36 4.83
CA GLY A 110 -8.53 11.40 5.25
C GLY A 110 -9.80 11.49 4.41
N SER A 111 -9.64 11.92 3.16
CA SER A 111 -10.71 12.02 2.17
C SER A 111 -11.20 10.64 1.74
N ASP A 112 -12.37 10.60 1.09
CA ASP A 112 -12.90 9.38 0.48
C ASP A 112 -11.91 8.72 -0.50
N ASP A 113 -11.07 9.52 -1.16
CA ASP A 113 -10.04 9.02 -2.07
C ASP A 113 -8.87 8.35 -1.31
N ASP A 114 -8.55 8.80 -0.11
CA ASP A 114 -7.53 8.15 0.72
C ASP A 114 -8.04 6.82 1.28
N LEU A 115 -9.33 6.74 1.63
CA LEU A 115 -9.97 5.47 2.00
C LEU A 115 -10.01 4.47 0.83
N ARG A 116 -10.22 4.97 -0.39
CA ARG A 116 -10.09 4.14 -1.61
C ARG A 116 -8.67 3.63 -1.79
N LYS A 117 -7.66 4.50 -1.68
CA LYS A 117 -6.24 4.08 -1.73
C LYS A 117 -5.92 3.04 -0.65
N ALA A 118 -6.44 3.21 0.57
CA ALA A 118 -6.26 2.24 1.64
C ALA A 118 -6.81 0.87 1.24
N ARG A 119 -8.05 0.83 0.75
CA ARG A 119 -8.69 -0.40 0.28
C ARG A 119 -7.93 -1.05 -0.87
N ASP A 120 -7.50 -0.27 -1.86
CA ASP A 120 -6.79 -0.78 -3.04
C ASP A 120 -5.43 -1.40 -2.65
N ASN A 121 -4.69 -0.76 -1.74
CA ASN A 121 -3.45 -1.30 -1.18
C ASN A 121 -3.67 -2.60 -0.38
N LEU A 122 -4.79 -2.73 0.33
CA LEU A 122 -5.15 -3.97 1.01
C LEU A 122 -5.48 -5.10 0.03
N ILE A 123 -6.24 -4.81 -1.03
CA ILE A 123 -6.54 -5.80 -2.08
C ILE A 123 -5.24 -6.28 -2.72
N LEU A 124 -4.33 -5.35 -3.01
CA LEU A 124 -3.03 -5.67 -3.56
C LEU A 124 -2.21 -6.53 -2.59
N SER A 125 -2.12 -6.16 -1.31
CA SER A 125 -1.44 -6.95 -0.27
C SER A 125 -2.01 -8.37 -0.15
N ALA A 126 -3.35 -8.49 -0.12
CA ALA A 126 -4.04 -9.78 -0.04
C ALA A 126 -3.78 -10.66 -1.28
N LYS A 127 -3.67 -10.06 -2.48
CA LYS A 127 -3.33 -10.77 -3.72
C LYS A 127 -1.98 -11.48 -3.64
N TYR A 128 -1.00 -10.88 -2.95
CA TYR A 128 0.32 -11.47 -2.73
C TYR A 128 0.36 -12.39 -1.49
N GLY A 129 -0.80 -12.79 -0.94
CA GLY A 129 -0.90 -13.81 0.10
C GLY A 129 -0.97 -13.28 1.53
N ASN A 130 -1.05 -11.96 1.74
CA ASN A 130 -1.18 -11.41 3.07
C ASN A 130 -2.57 -11.71 3.68
N LYS A 131 -2.58 -12.58 4.69
CA LYS A 131 -3.82 -12.97 5.39
C LYS A 131 -4.38 -11.84 6.26
N GLU A 132 -3.53 -11.00 6.82
CA GLU A 132 -3.95 -9.85 7.64
C GLU A 132 -4.68 -8.82 6.77
N ALA A 133 -4.18 -8.56 5.57
CA ALA A 133 -4.85 -7.68 4.62
C ALA A 133 -6.24 -8.21 4.21
N ALA A 134 -6.35 -9.52 3.96
CA ALA A 134 -7.64 -10.15 3.66
C ALA A 134 -8.63 -10.10 4.83
N LYS A 135 -8.13 -10.13 6.08
CA LYS A 135 -8.93 -9.95 7.29
C LYS A 135 -9.36 -8.49 7.46
N ALA A 136 -8.42 -7.55 7.31
CA ALA A 136 -8.68 -6.12 7.38
C ALA A 136 -9.73 -5.66 6.35
N LEU A 137 -9.76 -6.23 5.14
CA LEU A 137 -10.80 -5.93 4.15
C LEU A 137 -12.23 -6.27 4.61
N LYS A 138 -12.39 -7.20 5.55
CA LYS A 138 -13.70 -7.59 6.10
C LYS A 138 -14.07 -6.80 7.35
N GLU A 139 -13.06 -6.41 8.13
CA GLU A 139 -13.24 -5.76 9.44
C GLU A 139 -13.26 -4.23 9.34
N TRP A 140 -12.50 -3.67 8.41
CA TRP A 140 -12.38 -2.22 8.27
C TRP A 140 -13.54 -1.67 7.46
N ASP A 141 -14.02 -0.51 7.90
CA ASP A 141 -15.14 0.16 7.27
C ASP A 141 -14.64 1.17 6.24
N PHE A 142 -14.79 0.82 4.96
CA PHE A 142 -14.56 1.73 3.85
C PHE A 142 -15.89 2.35 3.40
N HIS A 143 -16.63 2.98 4.33
CA HIS A 143 -17.76 3.84 4.00
C HIS A 143 -17.24 5.09 3.27
N VAL A 144 -16.98 4.90 1.98
CA VAL A 144 -16.84 5.99 1.01
C VAL A 144 -18.18 6.69 1.00
N SER A 145 -18.23 7.96 1.42
CA SER A 145 -19.40 8.81 1.21
C SER A 145 -19.74 8.68 -0.26
N ALA A 146 -20.87 8.07 -0.58
CA ALA A 146 -21.18 7.75 -1.95
C ALA A 146 -21.23 9.05 -2.76
N ILE A 147 -20.13 9.38 -3.47
CA ILE A 147 -20.26 9.92 -4.81
C ILE A 147 -21.24 8.96 -5.44
N LYS A 148 -22.46 9.45 -5.71
CA LYS A 148 -23.51 8.74 -6.43
C LYS A 148 -22.80 7.88 -7.46
N ILE A 149 -22.66 6.58 -7.17
CA ILE A 149 -22.35 5.62 -8.18
C ILE A 149 -23.66 5.63 -8.96
N ASN A 150 -23.73 6.53 -9.93
CA ASN A 150 -24.71 6.46 -10.98
C ASN A 150 -24.37 5.14 -11.65
N LYS A 151 -24.91 4.04 -11.11
CA LYS A 151 -24.67 2.68 -11.56
C LYS A 151 -24.90 2.70 -13.07
N PRO A 152 -23.88 2.64 -13.94
CA PRO A 152 -24.18 2.21 -15.28
C PRO A 152 -24.36 0.69 -15.18
N PHE A 153 -25.33 0.16 -15.91
CA PHE A 153 -25.56 -1.27 -16.05
C PHE A 153 -26.19 -1.98 -14.85
N ILE A 154 -27.51 -1.78 -14.72
CA ILE A 154 -28.40 -2.92 -14.55
C ILE A 154 -28.18 -3.82 -15.78
N ILE A 155 -27.38 -4.88 -15.67
CA ILE A 155 -27.55 -6.03 -16.57
C ILE A 155 -28.92 -6.58 -16.20
N ARG A 156 -29.93 -6.19 -16.98
CA ARG A 156 -31.27 -6.76 -16.90
C ARG A 156 -31.10 -8.19 -17.42
N LEU A 157 -30.80 -9.14 -16.52
CA LEU A 157 -31.03 -10.55 -16.79
C LEU A 157 -32.52 -10.67 -17.07
N SER A 158 -32.90 -10.63 -18.34
CA SER A 158 -34.23 -11.02 -18.78
C SER A 158 -34.39 -12.48 -18.38
N ARG A 159 -35.09 -12.72 -17.27
CA ARG A 159 -35.68 -14.03 -17.01
C ARG A 159 -36.62 -14.31 -18.17
N ASN A 160 -36.18 -15.15 -19.11
CA ASN A 160 -37.10 -15.85 -19.98
C ASN A 160 -37.92 -16.77 -19.09
N VAL A 161 -39.09 -16.29 -18.69
CA VAL A 161 -40.15 -17.16 -18.18
C VAL A 161 -40.76 -17.81 -19.42
N ILE A 162 -40.38 -19.06 -19.67
CA ILE A 162 -41.06 -19.91 -20.66
C ILE A 162 -42.36 -20.37 -19.97
N CYS A 163 -43.43 -19.59 -20.13
CA CYS A 163 -44.79 -20.07 -19.89
C CYS A 163 -45.45 -20.23 -21.26
N SER A 164 -45.62 -21.49 -21.68
CA SER A 164 -46.52 -21.92 -22.76
C SER A 164 -46.50 -21.07 -24.04
N GLY A 165 -45.49 -21.29 -24.89
CA GLY A 165 -45.69 -21.30 -26.35
C GLY A 165 -45.93 -19.99 -27.11
N ARG A 166 -45.74 -18.79 -26.54
CA ARG A 166 -45.73 -17.53 -27.34
C ARG A 166 -44.74 -16.49 -26.78
N VAL A 167 -43.80 -16.06 -27.62
CA VAL A 167 -42.91 -14.91 -27.36
C VAL A 167 -43.69 -13.63 -27.71
N ILE A 168 -43.98 -12.78 -26.73
CA ILE A 168 -44.61 -11.47 -26.96
C ILE A 168 -43.55 -10.39 -26.69
N THR A 169 -43.02 -9.78 -27.76
CA THR A 169 -42.14 -8.60 -27.66
C THR A 169 -43.00 -7.35 -27.58
N THR A 170 -43.13 -6.76 -26.38
CA THR A 170 -43.78 -5.46 -26.21
C THR A 170 -42.76 -4.35 -26.44
N HIS A 171 -42.94 -3.58 -27.52
CA HIS A 171 -42.20 -2.33 -27.76
C HIS A 171 -42.88 -1.19 -26.97
N LEU A 172 -42.17 -0.60 -26.01
CA LEU A 172 -42.63 0.57 -25.26
C LEU A 172 -42.07 1.84 -25.95
N SER A 173 -42.91 2.55 -26.70
CA SER A 173 -42.59 3.86 -27.29
C SER A 173 -42.71 4.97 -26.24
N LEU A 174 -41.63 5.74 -26.03
CA LEU A 174 -41.59 6.93 -25.17
C LEU A 174 -42.06 8.16 -25.98
N THR A 175 -43.07 8.88 -25.51
CA THR A 175 -43.35 10.26 -25.96
C THR A 175 -42.99 11.25 -24.83
N PRO A 176 -42.42 12.43 -25.16
CA PRO A 176 -42.04 13.43 -24.16
C PRO A 176 -43.26 14.27 -23.76
N ARG A 177 -43.41 14.50 -22.45
CA ARG A 177 -44.44 15.37 -21.86
C ARG A 177 -43.93 16.81 -21.88
N ILE A 178 -44.57 17.67 -22.67
CA ILE A 178 -44.36 19.12 -22.63
C ILE A 178 -45.27 19.69 -21.53
N SER A 179 -44.68 20.40 -20.57
CA SER A 179 -45.37 21.16 -19.53
C SER A 179 -45.75 22.55 -20.04
N THR A 180 -46.99 22.96 -19.84
CA THR A 180 -47.43 24.37 -19.84
C THR A 180 -47.83 24.74 -18.42
#